data_AF-A0A9C9XS65-F1
#
_entry.id   AF-A0A9C9XS65-F1
#
_cell.length_a   1.000
_cell.length_b   1.000
_cell.length_c   1.000
_cell.angle_alpha   90.00
_cell.angle_beta   90.00
_cell.angle_gamma   90.00
#
_symmetry.space_group_name_H-M   'P 1'
#
loop_
_entity.id
_entity.type
_entity.pdbx_description
1 polymer ?
#
loop_
_entity_poly.entity_id
_entity_poly.type
_entity_poly.pdbx_seq_one_letter_code
_entity_poly.pdbx_strand_id
1 'polypeptide(L)'
;MSGSSSMVILIVAAAVAVVVLVVLFRLLRAGRGREEEAGAAVTGGAAGPEAGAAAGVEEEVREAGAETGEAGESLSPAAAADGEAAAAAEPGAEPEEVPEPGPEPGAGAMPEASGEPEPEAEPEAAASGEAGAGTAVPAWESGDYQAALQRRKEHLQAELAEVLARRDSEGRSLLDIELRAVTGRLVRGEQSFAEFRAWCSAAADGLEEAAASTDIPGLARAVALLRAADLEAGEEALVELGRDSSLAALASHYAGRLAEERADFEPALQRYQEAIGLEGDDPRFLRAAAGLARELGRFDEARDWLERFFELPEDVGTSELRALARHDLGVVYAR
;
A
#
# COMPACT_ATOMS: atom_id res chain seq x y z
N MET A 1 34.55 -52.02 -2.72
CA MET A 1 34.11 -50.67 -3.15
C MET A 1 32.62 -50.73 -3.53
N SER A 2 31.71 -50.79 -2.56
CA SER A 2 30.26 -51.01 -2.83
C SER A 2 29.31 -50.05 -2.08
N GLY A 3 29.84 -49.09 -1.32
CA GLY A 3 29.01 -48.17 -0.51
C GLY A 3 28.44 -46.99 -1.30
N SER A 4 29.24 -46.37 -2.17
CA SER A 4 28.85 -45.13 -2.86
C SER A 4 27.67 -45.30 -3.81
N SER A 5 27.59 -46.41 -4.54
CA SER A 5 26.50 -46.66 -5.50
C SER A 5 25.13 -46.74 -4.83
N SER A 6 25.04 -47.40 -3.67
CA SER A 6 23.78 -47.52 -2.92
C SER A 6 23.31 -46.16 -2.37
N MET A 7 24.23 -45.30 -1.96
CA MET A 7 23.91 -43.96 -1.44
C MET A 7 23.37 -43.03 -2.55
N VAL A 8 23.96 -43.07 -3.74
CA VAL A 8 23.48 -42.29 -4.90
C VAL A 8 22.09 -42.76 -5.34
N ILE A 9 21.83 -44.08 -5.37
CA ILE A 9 20.51 -44.63 -5.70
C ILE A 9 19.44 -44.15 -4.71
N LEU A 10 19.76 -44.10 -3.40
CA LEU A 10 18.86 -43.61 -2.36
C LEU A 10 18.51 -42.12 -2.52
N ILE A 11 19.49 -41.29 -2.85
CA ILE A 11 19.29 -39.85 -3.08
C ILE A 11 18.42 -39.61 -4.33
N VAL A 12 18.69 -40.34 -5.43
CA VAL A 12 17.90 -40.24 -6.66
C VAL A 12 16.46 -40.73 -6.43
N ALA A 13 16.26 -41.83 -5.69
CA ALA A 13 14.94 -42.32 -5.34
C ALA A 13 14.13 -41.32 -4.48
N ALA A 14 14.78 -40.66 -3.52
CA ALA A 14 14.15 -39.61 -2.71
C ALA A 14 13.75 -38.40 -3.56
N ALA A 15 14.62 -37.93 -4.46
CA ALA A 15 14.32 -36.82 -5.36
C ALA A 15 13.13 -37.14 -6.29
N VAL A 16 13.08 -38.35 -6.87
CA VAL A 16 11.94 -38.80 -7.69
C VAL A 16 10.65 -38.88 -6.86
N ALA A 17 10.71 -39.38 -5.63
CA ALA A 17 9.54 -39.43 -4.75
C ALA A 17 8.97 -38.04 -4.44
N VAL A 18 9.82 -37.04 -4.18
CA VAL A 18 9.40 -35.64 -3.96
C VAL A 18 8.74 -35.06 -5.22
N VAL A 19 9.32 -35.26 -6.41
CA VAL A 19 8.72 -34.79 -7.68
C VAL A 19 7.34 -35.42 -7.92
N VAL A 20 7.19 -36.72 -7.67
CA VAL A 20 5.89 -37.41 -7.78
C VAL A 20 4.87 -36.84 -6.78
N LEU A 21 5.29 -36.54 -5.55
CA LEU A 21 4.42 -35.94 -4.52
C LEU A 21 3.95 -34.54 -4.90
N VAL A 22 4.85 -33.69 -5.44
CA VAL A 22 4.53 -32.34 -5.93
C VAL A 22 3.55 -32.40 -7.11
N VAL A 23 3.75 -33.31 -8.07
CA VAL A 23 2.84 -33.51 -9.21
C VAL A 23 1.47 -34.00 -8.73
N LEU A 24 1.43 -34.97 -7.81
CA LEU A 24 0.17 -35.47 -7.25
C LEU A 24 -0.59 -34.37 -6.50
N PHE A 25 0.11 -33.54 -5.72
CA PHE A 25 -0.47 -32.42 -4.99
C PHE A 25 -1.03 -31.34 -5.94
N ARG A 26 -0.29 -31.00 -7.02
CA ARG A 26 -0.77 -30.10 -8.09
C ARG A 26 -2.06 -30.64 -8.74
N LEU A 27 -2.12 -31.94 -9.05
CA LEU A 27 -3.30 -32.58 -9.64
C LEU A 27 -4.50 -32.61 -8.68
N LEU A 28 -4.28 -32.93 -7.40
CA LEU A 28 -5.35 -32.92 -6.38
C LEU A 28 -5.91 -31.51 -6.13
N ARG A 29 -5.07 -30.47 -6.19
CA ARG A 29 -5.52 -29.06 -6.10
C ARG A 29 -6.30 -28.63 -7.34
N ALA A 30 -5.86 -29.03 -8.54
CA ALA A 30 -6.56 -28.75 -9.80
C ALA A 30 -7.93 -29.46 -9.91
N GLY A 31 -8.10 -30.63 -9.29
CA GLY A 31 -9.37 -31.35 -9.25
C GLY A 31 -10.43 -30.69 -8.34
N ARG A 32 -10.00 -30.00 -7.27
CA ARG A 32 -10.91 -29.44 -6.25
C ARG A 32 -11.64 -28.16 -6.67
N GLY A 33 -11.14 -27.44 -7.67
CA GLY A 33 -11.74 -26.19 -8.17
C GLY A 33 -12.84 -26.39 -9.23
N ARG A 34 -13.37 -27.60 -9.43
CA ARG A 34 -14.35 -27.90 -10.49
C ARG A 34 -15.71 -28.42 -10.01
N GLU A 35 -15.93 -28.52 -8.71
CA GLU A 35 -17.21 -28.99 -8.15
C GLU A 35 -18.13 -27.86 -7.62
N GLU A 36 -17.64 -26.62 -7.47
CA GLU A 36 -18.46 -25.49 -6.98
C GLU A 36 -19.21 -24.72 -8.10
N GLU A 37 -18.75 -24.74 -9.36
CA GLU A 37 -19.43 -24.03 -10.47
C GLU A 37 -20.60 -24.80 -11.11
N ALA A 38 -20.89 -26.03 -10.68
CA ALA A 38 -21.94 -26.88 -11.27
C ALA A 38 -23.31 -26.82 -10.53
N GLY A 39 -23.44 -26.04 -9.46
CA GLY A 39 -24.61 -26.04 -8.58
C GLY A 39 -25.62 -24.90 -8.77
N ALA A 40 -25.29 -23.85 -9.51
CA ALA A 40 -26.00 -22.56 -9.46
C ALA A 40 -26.77 -22.19 -10.75
N ALA A 41 -27.61 -23.10 -11.27
CA ALA A 41 -28.60 -22.76 -12.30
C ALA A 41 -29.87 -23.62 -12.18
N VAL A 42 -31.02 -23.02 -12.53
CA VAL A 42 -32.37 -23.63 -12.57
C VAL A 42 -33.06 -23.84 -11.21
N THR A 43 -33.80 -22.82 -10.75
CA THR A 43 -35.27 -22.76 -10.91
C THR A 43 -35.82 -21.38 -10.52
N GLY A 44 -36.53 -20.72 -11.44
CA GLY A 44 -37.46 -19.65 -11.12
C GLY A 44 -38.87 -20.09 -11.52
N GLY A 45 -39.87 -19.93 -10.64
CA GLY A 45 -41.20 -20.49 -10.94
C GLY A 45 -42.30 -20.41 -9.87
N ALA A 46 -42.70 -19.19 -9.50
CA ALA A 46 -44.07 -18.81 -9.07
C ALA A 46 -44.67 -19.26 -7.70
N ALA A 47 -45.69 -18.49 -7.31
CA ALA A 47 -46.68 -18.67 -6.23
C ALA A 47 -46.26 -18.38 -4.76
N GLY A 48 -46.77 -17.27 -4.22
CA GLY A 48 -47.28 -17.20 -2.84
C GLY A 48 -48.83 -17.26 -2.85
N PRO A 49 -49.57 -16.79 -1.83
CA PRO A 49 -49.15 -16.27 -0.51
C PRO A 49 -49.88 -16.97 0.68
N GLU A 50 -49.56 -16.57 1.93
CA GLU A 50 -50.36 -16.55 3.20
C GLU A 50 -49.37 -16.60 4.39
N ALA A 51 -49.26 -15.61 5.29
CA ALA A 51 -50.18 -15.14 6.34
C ALA A 51 -50.14 -15.96 7.65
N GLY A 52 -49.68 -15.36 8.77
CA GLY A 52 -49.89 -15.93 10.12
C GLY A 52 -48.90 -15.51 11.23
N ALA A 53 -49.46 -14.91 12.30
CA ALA A 53 -49.05 -14.87 13.73
C ALA A 53 -47.63 -15.31 14.17
N ALA A 54 -46.86 -14.57 14.99
CA ALA A 54 -47.09 -13.91 16.30
C ALA A 54 -46.88 -14.82 17.54
N ALA A 55 -46.31 -14.22 18.61
CA ALA A 55 -45.84 -14.80 19.89
C ALA A 55 -44.62 -15.76 19.79
N GLY A 56 -43.63 -15.77 20.69
CA GLY A 56 -43.45 -15.02 21.94
C GLY A 56 -43.60 -15.92 23.18
N VAL A 57 -42.48 -16.33 23.80
CA VAL A 57 -42.41 -16.97 25.13
C VAL A 57 -41.09 -16.53 25.80
N GLU A 58 -41.17 -16.15 27.07
CA GLU A 58 -40.07 -15.74 27.96
C GLU A 58 -39.59 -16.93 28.84
N GLU A 59 -38.91 -16.62 29.94
CA GLU A 59 -38.60 -17.48 31.10
C GLU A 59 -37.55 -18.61 30.95
N GLU A 60 -36.76 -18.95 31.98
CA GLU A 60 -36.21 -18.19 33.12
C GLU A 60 -35.13 -19.08 33.81
N VAL A 61 -34.84 -18.83 35.10
CA VAL A 61 -34.18 -19.74 36.07
C VAL A 61 -32.64 -19.72 36.04
N ARG A 62 -31.97 -18.80 36.78
CA ARG A 62 -31.60 -18.88 38.23
C ARG A 62 -30.39 -19.80 38.53
N GLU A 63 -29.54 -19.57 39.54
CA GLU A 63 -29.23 -18.40 40.41
C GLU A 63 -27.97 -18.73 41.26
N ALA A 64 -27.46 -17.75 42.02
CA ALA A 64 -26.45 -17.85 43.12
C ALA A 64 -25.01 -18.25 42.69
N GLY A 65 -23.92 -17.71 43.26
CA GLY A 65 -23.71 -16.99 44.53
C GLY A 65 -22.52 -17.67 45.27
N ALA A 66 -21.70 -17.04 46.11
CA ALA A 66 -21.58 -15.69 46.65
C ALA A 66 -20.07 -15.43 46.99
N GLU A 67 -19.56 -14.20 46.88
CA GLU A 67 -19.15 -13.29 47.98
C GLU A 67 -17.95 -13.68 48.89
N THR A 68 -17.39 -12.63 49.52
CA THR A 68 -16.23 -12.58 50.47
C THR A 68 -14.84 -12.67 49.81
N GLY A 69 -13.83 -11.89 50.23
CA GLY A 69 -13.81 -10.77 51.18
C GLY A 69 -12.39 -10.43 51.63
N GLU A 70 -12.18 -9.19 52.12
CA GLU A 70 -10.95 -8.65 52.75
C GLU A 70 -9.74 -8.45 51.78
N ALA A 71 -9.27 -7.22 51.54
CA ALA A 71 -8.46 -6.35 52.41
C ALA A 71 -7.04 -6.90 52.67
N GLY A 72 -5.95 -6.15 52.51
CA GLY A 72 -5.78 -4.79 52.01
C GLY A 72 -4.43 -4.24 52.48
N GLU A 73 -3.62 -3.63 51.60
CA GLU A 73 -2.35 -3.03 52.03
C GLU A 73 -2.02 -1.74 51.28
N SER A 74 -1.99 -0.66 52.04
CA SER A 74 -1.66 0.70 51.63
C SER A 74 -0.16 0.95 51.72
N LEU A 75 0.52 1.35 50.62
CA LEU A 75 1.84 1.98 50.71
C LEU A 75 2.04 3.13 49.72
N SER A 76 1.97 4.33 50.28
CA SER A 76 2.55 5.63 49.84
C SER A 76 2.42 6.56 51.06
N PRO A 77 3.20 7.67 51.22
CA PRO A 77 4.12 8.31 50.27
C PRO A 77 5.50 8.75 50.85
N ALA A 78 6.34 9.36 50.01
CA ALA A 78 7.40 10.34 50.39
C ALA A 78 7.69 11.23 49.15
N ALA A 79 7.34 12.53 49.14
CA ALA A 79 8.10 13.70 49.64
C ALA A 79 9.31 14.05 48.72
N ALA A 80 9.23 15.11 47.89
CA ALA A 80 9.58 16.53 48.19
C ALA A 80 11.10 16.71 48.44
N ALA A 81 11.87 17.66 47.89
CA ALA A 81 11.67 19.10 47.63
C ALA A 81 12.81 19.60 46.70
N ASP A 82 12.90 20.81 46.10
CA ASP A 82 11.98 21.94 45.77
C ASP A 82 12.73 22.85 44.73
N GLY A 83 12.11 23.89 44.15
CA GLY A 83 12.79 24.73 43.12
C GLY A 83 11.99 25.90 42.53
N GLU A 84 11.45 26.79 43.36
CA GLU A 84 10.62 27.95 42.96
C GLU A 84 11.46 29.20 42.63
N ALA A 85 11.15 29.89 41.52
CA ALA A 85 11.39 31.33 41.35
C ALA A 85 10.53 31.91 40.19
N ALA A 86 9.75 32.96 40.46
CA ALA A 86 8.93 33.68 39.48
C ALA A 86 9.08 35.21 39.65
N ALA A 87 8.60 35.96 38.64
CA ALA A 87 8.43 37.44 38.61
C ALA A 87 9.72 38.30 38.55
N ALA A 88 9.77 39.47 37.86
CA ALA A 88 8.81 40.10 36.93
C ALA A 88 9.44 41.22 36.05
N ALA A 89 8.76 41.49 34.92
CA ALA A 89 8.58 42.79 34.21
C ALA A 89 9.75 43.54 33.51
N GLU A 90 9.70 43.55 32.16
CA GLU A 90 9.43 44.70 31.25
C GLU A 90 9.69 46.15 31.76
N PRO A 91 10.09 47.13 30.90
CA PRO A 91 9.59 47.26 29.52
C PRO A 91 10.53 47.80 28.40
N GLY A 92 10.10 47.63 27.15
CA GLY A 92 10.07 48.73 26.17
C GLY A 92 10.95 48.65 24.91
N ALA A 93 10.31 48.33 23.77
CA ALA A 93 10.62 48.89 22.45
C ALA A 93 9.36 48.83 21.57
N GLU A 94 9.09 49.88 20.80
CA GLU A 94 7.86 50.07 20.01
C GLU A 94 7.92 49.35 18.64
N PRO A 95 6.79 49.05 17.99
CA PRO A 95 6.76 48.34 16.71
C PRO A 95 7.11 49.27 15.52
N GLU A 96 7.93 48.78 14.59
CA GLU A 96 8.06 49.40 13.26
C GLU A 96 6.86 49.01 12.37
N GLU A 97 5.99 49.98 12.11
CA GLU A 97 5.05 49.96 10.98
C GLU A 97 5.75 50.32 9.65
N VAL A 98 4.95 50.33 8.56
CA VAL A 98 5.16 50.99 7.24
C VAL A 98 5.69 50.09 6.11
N PRO A 99 5.01 50.00 4.93
CA PRO A 99 3.58 50.22 4.67
C PRO A 99 2.90 49.19 3.72
N GLU A 100 1.57 49.23 3.65
CA GLU A 100 0.80 48.68 2.52
C GLU A 100 0.95 49.55 1.25
N PRO A 101 0.96 48.94 0.05
CA PRO A 101 0.66 49.64 -1.20
C PRO A 101 -0.81 49.43 -1.63
N GLY A 102 -1.55 50.52 -1.78
CA GLY A 102 -2.73 50.59 -2.64
C GLY A 102 -2.69 51.85 -3.51
N PRO A 103 -3.73 52.17 -4.29
CA PRO A 103 -4.72 51.30 -4.93
C PRO A 103 -4.55 51.28 -6.47
N GLU A 104 -5.39 50.52 -7.18
CA GLU A 104 -5.41 50.46 -8.65
C GLU A 104 -5.82 51.78 -9.35
N PRO A 105 -5.32 52.01 -10.58
CA PRO A 105 -5.91 52.98 -11.50
C PRO A 105 -6.63 52.34 -12.71
N GLY A 106 -7.95 52.54 -12.76
CA GLY A 106 -8.63 53.07 -13.96
C GLY A 106 -8.80 52.18 -15.20
N ALA A 107 -10.05 51.76 -15.44
CA ALA A 107 -10.52 51.08 -16.64
C ALA A 107 -10.22 51.82 -17.98
N GLY A 108 -10.02 51.05 -19.05
CA GLY A 108 -9.82 51.58 -20.41
C GLY A 108 -10.09 50.59 -21.56
N ALA A 109 -11.35 50.54 -22.01
CA ALA A 109 -11.84 50.14 -23.35
C ALA A 109 -11.51 48.74 -23.95
N MET A 110 -12.58 47.98 -24.21
CA MET A 110 -12.63 46.92 -25.25
C MET A 110 -12.42 47.49 -26.66
N PRO A 111 -12.02 46.64 -27.62
CA PRO A 111 -12.82 46.55 -28.84
C PRO A 111 -13.25 45.11 -29.16
N GLU A 112 -14.51 44.95 -29.58
CA GLU A 112 -15.02 43.72 -30.17
C GLU A 112 -14.46 43.53 -31.59
N ALA A 113 -14.13 42.28 -31.94
CA ALA A 113 -13.89 41.88 -33.33
C ALA A 113 -14.31 40.42 -33.53
N SER A 114 -15.56 40.22 -33.97
CA SER A 114 -16.10 38.92 -34.36
C SER A 114 -15.39 38.38 -35.61
N GLY A 115 -15.10 37.08 -35.61
CA GLY A 115 -14.62 36.35 -36.79
C GLY A 115 -15.00 34.88 -36.67
N GLU A 116 -15.97 34.44 -37.46
CA GLU A 116 -16.39 33.03 -37.55
C GLU A 116 -15.37 32.19 -38.34
N PRO A 117 -15.29 30.87 -38.12
CA PRO A 117 -14.25 30.02 -38.72
C PRO A 117 -14.59 29.52 -40.12
N GLU A 118 -13.60 29.46 -41.01
CA GLU A 118 -13.64 28.67 -42.26
C GLU A 118 -12.92 27.32 -42.07
N PRO A 119 -13.42 26.21 -42.64
CA PRO A 119 -12.83 24.87 -42.50
C PRO A 119 -11.97 24.43 -43.71
N GLU A 120 -11.40 23.22 -43.58
CA GLU A 120 -10.77 22.37 -44.61
C GLU A 120 -9.34 22.71 -45.08
N ALA A 121 -8.38 21.88 -44.64
CA ALA A 121 -7.57 21.03 -45.55
C ALA A 121 -6.70 20.02 -44.75
N GLU A 122 -6.92 18.72 -44.96
CA GLU A 122 -5.91 17.70 -44.65
C GLU A 122 -4.76 17.78 -45.66
N PRO A 123 -3.54 17.38 -45.26
CA PRO A 123 -2.70 16.62 -46.18
C PRO A 123 -2.20 15.30 -45.59
N GLU A 124 -2.16 14.29 -46.44
CA GLU A 124 -1.80 12.91 -46.13
C GLU A 124 -0.32 12.73 -45.72
N ALA A 125 -0.11 11.73 -44.87
CA ALA A 125 1.05 10.83 -44.79
C ALA A 125 2.36 11.24 -45.49
N ALA A 126 3.33 11.69 -44.69
CA ALA A 126 4.75 11.53 -44.97
C ALA A 126 5.38 10.57 -43.95
N ALA A 127 5.33 9.27 -44.25
CA ALA A 127 6.12 8.28 -43.51
C ALA A 127 7.60 8.43 -43.88
N SER A 128 8.39 9.00 -42.98
CA SER A 128 9.85 8.95 -42.99
C SER A 128 10.33 8.72 -41.57
N GLY A 129 11.04 7.61 -41.35
CA GLY A 129 11.41 7.19 -40.01
C GLY A 129 12.48 8.09 -39.41
N GLU A 130 12.18 8.70 -38.27
CA GLU A 130 13.19 9.04 -37.28
C GLU A 130 13.19 7.91 -36.24
N ALA A 131 14.31 7.17 -36.16
CA ALA A 131 14.56 6.32 -35.02
C ALA A 131 14.70 7.23 -33.81
N GLY A 132 13.64 7.28 -32.98
CA GLY A 132 13.51 8.24 -31.90
C GLY A 132 14.76 8.24 -31.02
N ALA A 133 15.50 9.35 -31.04
CA ALA A 133 16.52 9.61 -30.05
C ALA A 133 15.85 9.47 -28.68
N GLY A 134 16.39 8.60 -27.82
CA GLY A 134 15.78 8.28 -26.53
C GLY A 134 15.55 9.56 -25.73
N THR A 135 14.30 10.00 -25.69
CA THR A 135 13.89 11.16 -24.89
C THR A 135 14.11 10.79 -23.44
N ALA A 136 15.16 11.37 -22.85
CA ALA A 136 15.47 11.16 -21.44
C ALA A 136 14.23 11.51 -20.61
N VAL A 137 13.75 10.55 -19.83
CA VAL A 137 12.63 10.76 -18.91
C VAL A 137 13.06 11.87 -17.94
N PRO A 138 12.32 13.00 -17.86
CA PRO A 138 12.69 14.07 -16.95
C PRO A 138 12.54 13.58 -15.51
N ALA A 139 13.59 13.74 -14.71
CA ALA A 139 13.55 13.38 -13.30
C ALA A 139 12.71 14.40 -12.53
N TRP A 140 11.81 13.91 -11.68
CA TRP A 140 10.97 14.73 -10.81
C TRP A 140 11.82 15.51 -9.80
N GLU A 141 11.34 16.71 -9.48
CA GLU A 141 11.78 17.51 -8.35
C GLU A 141 10.80 17.38 -7.16
N SER A 142 11.17 17.97 -6.02
CA SER A 142 10.33 17.97 -4.80
C SER A 142 8.97 18.62 -5.05
N GLY A 143 8.91 19.60 -5.97
CA GLY A 143 7.67 20.27 -6.38
C GLY A 143 6.69 19.34 -7.10
N ASP A 144 7.17 18.47 -8.00
CA ASP A 144 6.33 17.54 -8.76
C ASP A 144 5.69 16.50 -7.84
N TYR A 145 6.50 15.93 -6.94
CA TYR A 145 6.05 15.00 -5.90
C TYR A 145 5.04 15.64 -4.94
N GLN A 146 5.31 16.84 -4.44
CA GLN A 146 4.36 17.56 -3.57
C GLN A 146 3.06 17.90 -4.32
N ALA A 147 3.13 18.26 -5.60
CA ALA A 147 1.95 18.51 -6.43
C ALA A 147 1.12 17.23 -6.64
N ALA A 148 1.75 16.07 -6.84
CA ALA A 148 1.07 14.77 -6.95
C ALA A 148 0.34 14.41 -5.64
N LEU A 149 1.02 14.51 -4.50
CA LEU A 149 0.41 14.25 -3.20
C LEU A 149 -0.72 15.24 -2.86
N GLN A 150 -0.59 16.52 -3.25
CA GLN A 150 -1.64 17.51 -3.03
C GLN A 150 -2.88 17.23 -3.89
N ARG A 151 -2.72 16.81 -5.16
CA ARG A 151 -3.86 16.34 -5.99
C ARG A 151 -4.59 15.16 -5.36
N ARG A 152 -3.85 14.16 -4.86
CA ARG A 152 -4.45 12.98 -4.20
C ARG A 152 -5.15 13.34 -2.89
N LYS A 153 -4.57 14.25 -2.09
CA LYS A 153 -5.21 14.79 -0.89
C LYS A 153 -6.53 15.52 -1.21
N GLU A 154 -6.57 16.37 -2.23
CA GLU A 154 -7.79 17.07 -2.65
C GLU A 154 -8.88 16.10 -3.09
N HIS A 155 -8.52 15.08 -3.87
CA HIS A 155 -9.42 14.00 -4.28
C HIS A 155 -9.98 13.22 -3.08
N LEU A 156 -9.12 12.80 -2.13
CA LEU A 156 -9.53 12.15 -0.89
C LEU A 156 -10.46 13.03 -0.02
N GLN A 157 -10.20 14.34 0.03
CA GLN A 157 -11.07 15.29 0.74
C GLN A 157 -12.45 15.41 0.09
N ALA A 158 -12.52 15.35 -1.24
CA ALA A 158 -13.79 15.33 -1.98
C ALA A 158 -14.58 14.03 -1.71
N GLU A 159 -13.92 12.86 -1.80
CA GLU A 159 -14.56 11.57 -1.51
C GLU A 159 -15.07 11.48 -0.06
N LEU A 160 -14.27 11.94 0.92
CA LEU A 160 -14.69 11.98 2.32
C LEU A 160 -15.91 12.90 2.52
N ALA A 161 -15.96 14.05 1.83
CA ALA A 161 -17.11 14.94 1.89
C ALA A 161 -18.38 14.27 1.34
N GLU A 162 -18.29 13.48 0.27
CA GLU A 162 -19.42 12.71 -0.25
C GLU A 162 -19.88 11.59 0.69
N VAL A 163 -18.95 10.83 1.27
CA VAL A 163 -19.23 9.77 2.25
C VAL A 163 -19.96 10.35 3.47
N LEU A 164 -19.47 11.47 4.00
CA LEU A 164 -20.11 12.18 5.11
C LEU A 164 -21.50 12.75 4.72
N ALA A 165 -21.67 13.25 3.50
CA ALA A 165 -22.96 13.73 3.00
C ALA A 165 -23.99 12.60 2.85
N ARG A 166 -23.55 11.42 2.41
CA ARG A 166 -24.36 10.19 2.34
C ARG A 166 -24.69 9.61 3.72
N ARG A 167 -24.04 10.08 4.79
CA ARG A 167 -24.02 9.47 6.13
C ARG A 167 -23.54 8.02 6.12
N ASP A 168 -22.68 7.70 5.17
CA ASP A 168 -22.09 6.39 5.05
C ASP A 168 -20.94 6.26 6.05
N SER A 169 -20.82 5.07 6.65
CA SER A 169 -19.70 4.68 7.52
C SER A 169 -18.70 3.79 6.79
N GLU A 170 -19.10 3.18 5.67
CA GLU A 170 -18.24 2.37 4.84
C GLU A 170 -17.20 3.25 4.12
N GLY A 171 -15.97 2.76 3.99
CA GLY A 171 -14.84 3.51 3.41
C GLY A 171 -14.30 4.69 4.24
N ARG A 172 -15.10 5.29 5.15
CA ARG A 172 -14.66 6.47 5.93
C ARG A 172 -13.34 6.26 6.67
N SER A 173 -13.20 5.13 7.37
CA SER A 173 -11.98 4.84 8.14
C SER A 173 -10.74 4.73 7.26
N LEU A 174 -10.88 4.17 6.05
CA LEU A 174 -9.82 4.10 5.05
C LEU A 174 -9.42 5.50 4.58
N LEU A 175 -10.39 6.33 4.19
CA LEU A 175 -10.15 7.73 3.77
C LEU A 175 -9.48 8.56 4.89
N ASP A 176 -9.93 8.41 6.14
CA ASP A 176 -9.32 9.05 7.32
C ASP A 176 -7.88 8.56 7.59
N ILE A 177 -7.50 7.35 7.15
CA ILE A 177 -6.13 6.80 7.22
C ILE A 177 -5.27 7.31 6.06
N GLU A 178 -5.76 7.21 4.82
CA GLU A 178 -5.07 7.70 3.61
C GLU A 178 -4.81 9.22 3.68
N LEU A 179 -5.79 10.02 4.12
CA LEU A 179 -5.63 11.46 4.34
C LEU A 179 -4.56 11.78 5.38
N ARG A 180 -4.42 10.98 6.43
CA ARG A 180 -3.39 11.15 7.46
C ARG A 180 -2.01 10.84 6.90
N ALA A 181 -1.89 9.78 6.10
CA ALA A 181 -0.63 9.39 5.45
C ALA A 181 -0.15 10.47 4.47
N VAL A 182 -0.98 10.88 3.51
CA VAL A 182 -0.62 11.91 2.51
C VAL A 182 -0.33 13.27 3.16
N THR A 183 -1.11 13.67 4.17
CA THR A 183 -0.83 14.91 4.93
C THR A 183 0.49 14.80 5.71
N GLY A 184 0.80 13.64 6.29
CA GLY A 184 2.06 13.40 6.98
C GLY A 184 3.28 13.50 6.06
N ARG A 185 3.19 12.97 4.83
CA ARG A 185 4.23 13.12 3.79
C ARG A 185 4.39 14.57 3.35
N LEU A 186 3.28 15.27 3.05
CA LEU A 186 3.29 16.69 2.67
C LEU A 186 3.93 17.59 3.74
N VAL A 187 3.66 17.35 5.03
CA VAL A 187 4.29 18.08 6.15
C VAL A 187 5.81 17.88 6.20
N ARG A 188 6.30 16.74 5.72
CA ARG A 188 7.73 16.40 5.63
C ARG A 188 8.27 16.53 4.19
N GLY A 189 7.61 17.31 3.32
CA GLY A 189 7.74 17.28 1.86
C GLY A 189 9.13 16.94 1.30
N GLU A 190 10.16 17.75 1.58
CA GLU A 190 11.52 17.51 1.08
C GLU A 190 12.16 16.21 1.63
N GLN A 191 11.95 15.89 2.91
CA GLN A 191 12.46 14.67 3.52
C GLN A 191 11.78 13.43 2.95
N SER A 192 10.45 13.42 2.89
CA SER A 192 9.71 12.29 2.32
C SER A 192 10.02 12.10 0.83
N PHE A 193 10.23 13.17 0.08
CA PHE A 193 10.72 13.06 -1.30
C PHE A 193 12.15 12.50 -1.41
N ALA A 194 13.07 12.90 -0.52
CA ALA A 194 14.43 12.37 -0.50
C ALA A 194 14.45 10.87 -0.14
N GLU A 195 13.66 10.45 0.84
CA GLU A 195 13.45 9.04 1.22
C GLU A 195 12.85 8.24 0.06
N PHE A 196 11.80 8.78 -0.59
CA PHE A 196 11.16 8.18 -1.75
C PHE A 196 12.13 8.02 -2.94
N ARG A 197 12.88 9.06 -3.31
CA ARG A 197 13.87 9.02 -4.39
C ARG A 197 14.98 8.00 -4.10
N ALA A 198 15.45 7.91 -2.86
CA ALA A 198 16.44 6.91 -2.46
C ALA A 198 15.91 5.47 -2.60
N TRP A 199 14.66 5.24 -2.17
CA TRP A 199 13.97 3.95 -2.39
C TRP A 199 13.81 3.63 -3.88
N CYS A 200 13.38 4.59 -4.69
CA CYS A 200 13.23 4.44 -6.14
C CYS A 200 14.54 4.06 -6.84
N SER A 201 15.67 4.68 -6.47
CA SER A 201 16.99 4.30 -6.99
C SER A 201 17.31 2.84 -6.64
N ALA A 202 17.15 2.45 -5.38
CA ALA A 202 17.42 1.09 -4.94
C ALA A 202 16.47 0.05 -5.58
N ALA A 203 15.22 0.41 -5.85
CA ALA A 203 14.27 -0.43 -6.57
C ALA A 203 14.67 -0.61 -8.04
N ALA A 204 15.12 0.45 -8.71
CA ALA A 204 15.64 0.38 -10.08
C ALA A 204 16.89 -0.52 -10.18
N ASP A 205 17.86 -0.32 -9.29
CA ASP A 205 19.08 -1.11 -9.22
C ASP A 205 18.76 -2.59 -8.90
N GLY A 206 17.78 -2.85 -8.02
CA GLY A 206 17.31 -4.19 -7.69
C GLY A 206 16.56 -4.90 -8.82
N LEU A 207 15.88 -4.18 -9.72
CA LEU A 207 15.33 -4.76 -10.96
C LEU A 207 16.44 -5.13 -11.94
N GLU A 208 17.47 -4.29 -12.09
CA GLU A 208 18.62 -4.57 -12.95
C GLU A 208 19.43 -5.78 -12.43
N GLU A 209 19.61 -5.92 -11.11
CA GLU A 209 20.30 -7.07 -10.50
C GLU A 209 19.50 -8.37 -10.64
N ALA A 210 18.17 -8.32 -10.45
CA ALA A 210 17.30 -9.50 -10.59
C ALA A 210 17.08 -9.92 -12.06
N ALA A 211 17.37 -9.04 -13.03
CA ALA A 211 17.19 -9.31 -14.45
C ALA A 211 18.26 -10.28 -14.98
N ALA A 212 17.88 -11.55 -15.18
CA ALA A 212 18.74 -12.55 -15.82
C ALA A 212 19.16 -12.20 -17.28
N SER A 213 18.49 -11.23 -17.90
CA SER A 213 18.81 -10.70 -19.23
C SER A 213 18.30 -9.25 -19.37
N THR A 214 19.01 -8.42 -20.14
CA THR A 214 18.58 -7.05 -20.47
C THR A 214 17.33 -6.97 -21.35
N ASP A 215 17.00 -8.05 -22.05
CA ASP A 215 16.01 -8.06 -23.13
C ASP A 215 14.56 -8.30 -22.61
N ILE A 216 14.33 -8.12 -21.31
CA ILE A 216 13.00 -8.20 -20.70
C ILE A 216 12.16 -6.99 -21.16
N PRO A 217 11.03 -7.20 -21.87
CA PRO A 217 10.19 -6.10 -22.33
C PRO A 217 9.73 -5.20 -21.18
N GLY A 218 9.79 -3.88 -21.36
CA GLY A 218 9.39 -2.90 -20.35
C GLY A 218 10.43 -2.61 -19.26
N LEU A 219 11.44 -3.46 -19.04
CA LEU A 219 12.43 -3.30 -17.96
C LEU A 219 13.13 -1.94 -18.01
N ALA A 220 13.68 -1.56 -19.17
CA ALA A 220 14.36 -0.29 -19.34
C ALA A 220 13.43 0.93 -19.12
N ARG A 221 12.13 0.81 -19.45
CA ARG A 221 11.12 1.85 -19.20
C ARG A 221 10.86 1.99 -17.69
N ALA A 222 10.60 0.88 -17.00
CA ALA A 222 10.35 0.87 -15.56
C ALA A 222 11.56 1.39 -14.76
N VAL A 223 12.78 0.96 -15.10
CA VAL A 223 14.03 1.44 -14.50
C VAL A 223 14.23 2.94 -14.72
N ALA A 224 13.97 3.45 -15.93
CA ALA A 224 14.10 4.88 -16.22
C ALA A 224 13.10 5.73 -15.42
N LEU A 225 11.84 5.26 -15.30
CA LEU A 225 10.79 5.96 -14.55
C LEU A 225 11.02 5.91 -13.03
N LEU A 226 11.50 4.79 -12.50
CA LEU A 226 11.97 4.71 -11.11
C LEU A 226 13.15 5.65 -10.86
N ARG A 227 14.18 5.68 -11.73
CA ARG A 227 15.29 6.64 -11.58
C ARG A 227 14.86 8.10 -11.75
N ALA A 228 13.79 8.36 -12.49
CA ALA A 228 13.14 9.66 -12.56
C ALA A 228 12.28 9.99 -11.32
N ALA A 229 11.99 9.00 -10.46
CA ALA A 229 11.07 9.09 -9.32
C ALA A 229 9.65 9.53 -9.72
N ASP A 230 9.18 9.10 -10.91
CA ASP A 230 7.82 9.34 -11.38
C ASP A 230 6.85 8.34 -10.71
N LEU A 231 5.94 8.83 -9.88
CA LEU A 231 5.04 7.98 -9.09
C LEU A 231 4.04 7.22 -9.97
N GLU A 232 3.24 7.94 -10.76
CA GLU A 232 2.15 7.37 -11.54
C GLU A 232 2.65 6.57 -12.76
N ALA A 233 3.57 7.13 -13.56
CA ALA A 233 4.08 6.42 -14.73
C ALA A 233 5.07 5.31 -14.36
N GLY A 234 5.79 5.44 -13.23
CA GLY A 234 6.56 4.35 -12.65
C GLY A 234 5.68 3.15 -12.27
N GLU A 235 4.51 3.39 -11.67
CA GLU A 235 3.58 2.31 -11.31
C GLU A 235 3.01 1.64 -12.57
N GLU A 236 2.59 2.41 -13.57
CA GLU A 236 2.11 1.87 -14.84
C GLU A 236 3.16 0.98 -15.52
N ALA A 237 4.41 1.45 -15.60
CA ALA A 237 5.51 0.69 -16.22
C ALA A 237 5.87 -0.59 -15.44
N LEU A 238 5.71 -0.61 -14.11
CA LEU A 238 5.89 -1.82 -13.31
C LEU A 238 4.73 -2.81 -13.50
N VAL A 239 3.49 -2.32 -13.58
CA VAL A 239 2.32 -3.15 -13.90
C VAL A 239 2.43 -3.75 -15.31
N GLU A 240 2.95 -3.00 -16.29
CA GLU A 240 3.28 -3.52 -17.62
C GLU A 240 4.38 -4.59 -17.56
N LEU A 241 5.49 -4.31 -16.88
CA LEU A 241 6.61 -5.23 -16.70
C LEU A 241 6.16 -6.55 -16.04
N GLY A 242 5.21 -6.49 -15.11
CA GLY A 242 4.76 -7.65 -14.35
C GLY A 242 3.99 -8.71 -15.14
N ARG A 243 3.39 -8.38 -16.29
CA ARG A 243 2.38 -9.26 -16.94
C ARG A 243 2.91 -10.61 -17.42
N ASP A 244 4.12 -10.65 -17.96
CA ASP A 244 4.73 -11.86 -18.56
C ASP A 244 6.26 -11.94 -18.31
N SER A 245 6.73 -11.43 -17.17
CA SER A 245 8.16 -11.31 -16.86
C SER A 245 8.61 -12.24 -15.72
N SER A 246 9.87 -12.66 -15.74
CA SER A 246 10.53 -13.28 -14.59
C SER A 246 10.65 -12.34 -13.38
N LEU A 247 10.43 -11.04 -13.58
CA LEU A 247 10.43 -10.01 -12.54
C LEU A 247 9.04 -9.74 -11.93
N ALA A 248 8.00 -10.51 -12.28
CA ALA A 248 6.61 -10.22 -11.92
C ALA A 248 6.38 -9.98 -10.42
N ALA A 249 7.01 -10.77 -9.54
CA ALA A 249 6.85 -10.61 -8.09
C ALA A 249 7.46 -9.29 -7.58
N LEU A 250 8.68 -8.96 -8.01
CA LEU A 250 9.34 -7.67 -7.71
C LEU A 250 8.56 -6.49 -8.31
N ALA A 251 8.08 -6.61 -9.54
CA ALA A 251 7.32 -5.57 -10.22
C ALA A 251 6.00 -5.28 -9.49
N SER A 252 5.27 -6.32 -9.08
CA SER A 252 4.05 -6.18 -8.26
C SER A 252 4.37 -5.55 -6.91
N HIS A 253 5.44 -5.97 -6.24
CA HIS A 253 5.85 -5.38 -4.96
C HIS A 253 6.22 -3.89 -5.10
N TYR A 254 7.01 -3.50 -6.10
CA TYR A 254 7.38 -2.10 -6.32
C TYR A 254 6.19 -1.25 -6.78
N ALA A 255 5.28 -1.79 -7.59
CA ALA A 255 4.02 -1.12 -7.92
C ALA A 255 3.14 -0.91 -6.67
N GLY A 256 3.10 -1.88 -5.75
CA GLY A 256 2.47 -1.75 -4.44
C GLY A 256 3.10 -0.65 -3.58
N ARG A 257 4.45 -0.53 -3.58
CA ARG A 257 5.16 0.54 -2.88
C ARG A 257 4.86 1.94 -3.45
N LEU A 258 4.73 2.07 -4.77
CA LEU A 258 4.32 3.34 -5.40
C LEU A 258 2.88 3.72 -5.05
N ALA A 259 1.96 2.75 -5.08
CA ALA A 259 0.58 2.97 -4.62
C ALA A 259 0.52 3.33 -3.11
N GLU A 260 1.29 2.66 -2.25
CA GLU A 260 1.41 3.00 -0.82
C GLU A 260 1.94 4.43 -0.62
N GLU A 261 2.89 4.85 -1.44
CA GLU A 261 3.47 6.19 -1.40
C GLU A 261 2.46 7.28 -1.83
N ARG A 262 1.63 6.98 -2.83
CA ARG A 262 0.45 7.79 -3.19
C ARG A 262 -0.67 7.72 -2.14
N ALA A 263 -0.59 6.84 -1.14
CA ALA A 263 -1.67 6.52 -0.21
C ALA A 263 -2.92 5.97 -0.91
N ASP A 264 -2.73 5.11 -1.90
CA ASP A 264 -3.75 4.24 -2.50
C ASP A 264 -3.64 2.88 -1.81
N PHE A 265 -4.18 2.74 -0.60
CA PHE A 265 -3.83 1.63 0.28
C PHE A 265 -4.51 0.30 -0.08
N GLU A 266 -5.74 0.30 -0.60
CA GLU A 266 -6.34 -0.96 -1.08
C GLU A 266 -5.63 -1.50 -2.33
N PRO A 267 -5.34 -0.70 -3.39
CA PRO A 267 -4.53 -1.15 -4.52
C PRO A 267 -3.12 -1.58 -4.11
N ALA A 268 -2.47 -0.86 -3.20
CA ALA A 268 -1.14 -1.22 -2.69
C ALA A 268 -1.13 -2.60 -2.02
N LEU A 269 -2.13 -2.88 -1.16
CA LEU A 269 -2.22 -4.17 -0.48
C LEU A 269 -2.47 -5.32 -1.46
N GLN A 270 -3.34 -5.14 -2.44
CA GLN A 270 -3.59 -6.13 -3.50
C GLN A 270 -2.31 -6.47 -4.28
N ARG A 271 -1.47 -5.48 -4.57
CA ARG A 271 -0.18 -5.67 -5.26
C ARG A 271 0.86 -6.40 -4.41
N TYR A 272 0.85 -6.20 -3.08
CA TYR A 272 1.68 -7.02 -2.18
C TYR A 272 1.17 -8.46 -2.08
N GLN A 273 -0.16 -8.66 -2.04
CA GLN A 273 -0.76 -10.00 -2.08
C GLN A 273 -0.43 -10.72 -3.39
N GLU A 274 -0.42 -10.01 -4.53
CA GLU A 274 0.04 -10.52 -5.82
C GLU A 274 1.53 -10.94 -5.78
N ALA A 275 2.40 -10.08 -5.27
CA ALA A 275 3.82 -10.41 -5.10
C ALA A 275 4.05 -11.66 -4.24
N ILE A 276 3.32 -11.79 -3.11
CA ILE A 276 3.33 -12.98 -2.24
C ILE A 276 2.72 -14.20 -2.94
N GLY A 277 1.75 -14.01 -3.84
CA GLY A 277 1.15 -15.08 -4.63
C GLY A 277 2.10 -15.65 -5.69
N LEU A 278 2.97 -14.80 -6.23
CA LEU A 278 4.00 -15.15 -7.22
C LEU A 278 5.25 -15.76 -6.56
N GLU A 279 5.72 -15.16 -5.47
CA GLU A 279 6.93 -15.57 -4.74
C GLU A 279 6.73 -15.40 -3.21
N GLY A 280 6.12 -16.41 -2.60
CA GLY A 280 5.57 -16.31 -1.23
C GLY A 280 6.54 -16.35 -0.06
N ASP A 281 7.85 -16.49 -0.35
CA ASP A 281 8.91 -16.68 0.64
C ASP A 281 9.89 -15.49 0.71
N ASP A 282 9.64 -14.39 -0.02
CA ASP A 282 10.47 -13.18 0.10
C ASP A 282 10.10 -12.38 1.37
N PRO A 283 11.04 -12.15 2.30
CA PRO A 283 10.79 -11.45 3.56
C PRO A 283 10.36 -9.99 3.34
N ARG A 284 10.73 -9.36 2.23
CA ARG A 284 10.36 -7.97 1.89
C ARG A 284 8.88 -7.87 1.59
N PHE A 285 8.32 -8.83 0.86
CA PHE A 285 6.91 -8.82 0.44
C PHE A 285 6.00 -9.05 1.63
N LEU A 286 6.30 -10.08 2.45
CA LEU A 286 5.58 -10.38 3.69
C LEU A 286 5.55 -9.18 4.65
N ARG A 287 6.71 -8.55 4.87
CA ARG A 287 6.80 -7.38 5.78
C ARG A 287 6.05 -6.16 5.24
N ALA A 288 6.08 -5.91 3.93
CA ALA A 288 5.35 -4.78 3.33
C ALA A 288 3.84 -4.96 3.43
N ALA A 289 3.32 -6.15 3.08
CA ALA A 289 1.92 -6.50 3.25
C ALA A 289 1.47 -6.34 4.71
N ALA A 290 2.26 -6.88 5.66
CA ALA A 290 1.95 -6.78 7.08
C ALA A 290 1.97 -5.35 7.62
N GLY A 291 2.95 -4.53 7.22
CA GLY A 291 3.03 -3.13 7.62
C GLY A 291 1.79 -2.36 7.20
N LEU A 292 1.35 -2.55 5.95
CA LEU A 292 0.17 -1.89 5.39
C LEU A 292 -1.14 -2.42 5.99
N ALA A 293 -1.32 -3.73 6.14
CA ALA A 293 -2.48 -4.27 6.85
C ALA A 293 -2.56 -3.80 8.31
N ARG A 294 -1.42 -3.68 9.00
CA ARG A 294 -1.37 -3.09 10.36
C ARG A 294 -1.78 -1.62 10.37
N GLU A 295 -1.42 -0.84 9.36
CA GLU A 295 -1.86 0.56 9.21
C GLU A 295 -3.37 0.67 8.91
N LEU A 296 -3.91 -0.26 8.11
CA LEU A 296 -5.34 -0.44 7.83
C LEU A 296 -6.16 -1.04 8.99
N GLY A 297 -5.51 -1.44 10.10
CA GLY A 297 -6.17 -2.10 11.23
C GLY A 297 -6.57 -3.56 11.01
N ARG A 298 -6.11 -4.19 9.91
CA ARG A 298 -6.32 -5.60 9.56
C ARG A 298 -5.31 -6.48 10.31
N PHE A 299 -5.44 -6.51 11.65
CA PHE A 299 -4.44 -7.11 12.53
C PHE A 299 -4.29 -8.63 12.35
N ASP A 300 -5.34 -9.35 11.99
CA ASP A 300 -5.25 -10.78 11.67
C ASP A 300 -4.41 -11.03 10.40
N GLU A 301 -4.68 -10.35 9.29
CA GLU A 301 -3.85 -10.46 8.07
C GLU A 301 -2.39 -10.06 8.33
N ALA A 302 -2.18 -8.99 9.10
CA ALA A 302 -0.83 -8.55 9.48
C ALA A 302 -0.10 -9.60 10.33
N ARG A 303 -0.79 -10.24 11.29
CA ARG A 303 -0.24 -11.33 12.10
C ARG A 303 0.16 -12.49 11.20
N ASP A 304 -0.74 -12.96 10.34
CA ASP A 304 -0.53 -14.16 9.54
C ASP A 304 0.66 -14.01 8.58
N TRP A 305 0.92 -12.82 8.01
CA TRP A 305 2.13 -12.56 7.22
C TRP A 305 3.40 -12.38 8.05
N LEU A 306 3.32 -11.85 9.27
CA LEU A 306 4.46 -11.72 10.18
C LEU A 306 4.87 -13.06 10.79
N GLU A 307 3.92 -13.93 11.12
CA GLU A 307 4.19 -15.29 11.57
C GLU A 307 4.92 -16.06 10.46
N ARG A 308 4.41 -16.02 9.22
CA ARG A 308 5.10 -16.55 8.03
C ARG A 308 6.51 -15.96 7.82
N PHE A 309 6.70 -14.65 8.05
CA PHE A 309 8.01 -14.03 7.99
C PHE A 309 9.00 -14.64 9.01
N PHE A 310 8.52 -15.03 10.20
CA PHE A 310 9.36 -15.67 11.22
C PHE A 310 9.54 -17.18 11.04
N GLU A 311 8.77 -17.84 10.17
CA GLU A 311 9.06 -19.19 9.68
C GLU A 311 10.27 -19.23 8.72
N LEU A 312 10.63 -18.09 8.11
CA LEU A 312 11.81 -17.99 7.25
C LEU A 312 13.13 -18.13 8.05
N PRO A 313 14.16 -18.81 7.49
CA PRO A 313 15.48 -18.96 8.12
C PRO A 313 16.08 -17.64 8.62
N GLU A 314 16.88 -17.69 9.70
CA GLU A 314 17.40 -16.48 10.34
C GLU A 314 18.35 -15.65 9.45
N ASP A 315 18.98 -16.28 8.47
CA ASP A 315 19.85 -15.69 7.45
C ASP A 315 19.11 -15.11 6.24
N VAL A 316 17.78 -15.31 6.15
CA VAL A 316 16.93 -14.71 5.10
C VAL A 316 16.44 -13.33 5.55
N GLY A 317 16.77 -12.31 4.74
CA GLY A 317 16.48 -10.90 5.00
C GLY A 317 17.55 -10.18 5.82
N THR A 318 17.44 -8.85 5.93
CA THR A 318 18.40 -8.05 6.73
C THR A 318 18.06 -8.07 8.21
N SER A 319 19.06 -7.81 9.06
CA SER A 319 18.87 -7.63 10.52
C SER A 319 17.88 -6.51 10.83
N GLU A 320 17.91 -5.43 10.04
CA GLU A 320 16.97 -4.30 10.11
C GLU A 320 15.55 -4.71 9.76
N LEU A 321 15.34 -5.44 8.66
CA LEU A 321 14.04 -5.95 8.25
C LEU A 321 13.43 -6.88 9.31
N ARG A 322 14.26 -7.76 9.90
CA ARG A 322 13.85 -8.65 11.00
C ARG A 322 13.58 -7.89 12.31
N ALA A 323 14.25 -6.77 12.57
CA ALA A 323 13.96 -5.90 13.71
C ALA A 323 12.63 -5.15 13.52
N LEU A 324 12.36 -4.62 12.32
CA LEU A 324 11.08 -4.00 11.96
C LEU A 324 9.92 -5.00 12.06
N ALA A 325 10.07 -6.21 11.52
CA ALA A 325 9.06 -7.26 11.65
C ALA A 325 8.75 -7.63 13.11
N ARG A 326 9.75 -7.63 14.01
CA ARG A 326 9.53 -7.87 15.46
C ARG A 326 8.77 -6.72 16.10
N HIS A 327 9.05 -5.48 15.73
CA HIS A 327 8.29 -4.31 16.17
C HIS A 327 6.84 -4.37 15.68
N ASP A 328 6.65 -4.59 14.37
CA ASP A 328 5.34 -4.69 13.75
C ASP A 328 4.50 -5.81 14.40
N LEU A 329 5.09 -6.97 14.68
CA LEU A 329 4.42 -8.10 15.35
C LEU A 329 4.08 -7.79 16.82
N GLY A 330 4.96 -7.10 17.54
CA GLY A 330 4.70 -6.64 18.90
C GLY A 330 3.54 -5.64 18.98
N VAL A 331 3.38 -4.78 17.96
CA VAL A 331 2.22 -3.87 17.85
C VAL A 331 0.95 -4.63 17.50
N VAL A 332 1.02 -5.65 16.63
CA VAL A 332 -0.13 -6.49 16.25
C VAL A 332 -0.68 -7.28 17.43
N TYR A 333 0.16 -7.93 18.25
CA TYR A 333 -0.31 -8.65 19.45
C TYR A 333 -0.76 -7.74 20.61
N ALA A 334 -0.55 -6.42 20.52
CA ALA A 334 -0.97 -5.45 21.53
C ALA A 334 -2.33 -4.80 21.21
N ARG A 335 -3.05 -5.31 20.21
CA ARG A 335 -4.34 -4.80 19.71
C ARG A 335 -5.47 -5.82 19.87
#